data_AF-A0A453J1W4-F1
#
_entry.id   AF-A0A453J1W4-F1
#
_cell.length_a   1.000
_cell.length_b   1.000
_cell.length_c   1.000
_cell.angle_alpha   90.00
_cell.angle_beta   90.00
_cell.angle_gamma   90.00
#
_symmetry.space_group_name_H-M   'P 1'
#
loop_
_entity.id
_entity.type
_entity.pdbx_description
1 polymer ?
#
loop_
_entity_poly.entity_id
_entity_poly.type
_entity_poly.pdbx_seq_one_letter_code
_entity_poly.pdbx_strand_id
1 'polypeptide(L)'
;FILAAMWVVLLSVTYAYTWEKPTGIIRTIKNWFGNGPDQPSLFIIAVVVYLLPDMLAAVLFALPLLRRKLEGSDYKLMRLIMWWSQTRLFVGRGMHESAFSLFMYTMFWVALLLTKFVFSYYVEIKPLVEPTKDIMKFPINHFRWHEFFPRAKGNIGVVISLWAPVILVYFMDTQIWYTIFSTLVGGVYGAFQRLGEIRTLGMLRSRFDSIPLAVNDCLVPVETSDARRKKGLRSNFKNRFKEMTHEDKEKVAARFAQMWNEIVSSFREEDLIDNR
;
A
#
# COMPACT_ATOMS: atom_id res chain seq x y z
N PHE A 1 12.68 -6.18 -21.71
CA PHE A 1 14.11 -6.58 -21.75
C PHE A 1 14.96 -5.58 -22.54
N ILE A 2 14.65 -5.30 -23.82
CA ILE A 2 15.41 -4.37 -24.68
C ILE A 2 15.52 -2.95 -24.08
N LEU A 3 14.42 -2.38 -23.58
CA LEU A 3 14.42 -1.05 -22.94
C LEU A 3 15.30 -1.00 -21.68
N ALA A 4 15.31 -2.07 -20.88
CA ALA A 4 16.14 -2.15 -19.68
C ALA A 4 17.63 -2.23 -20.03
N ALA A 5 17.99 -3.04 -21.03
CA ALA A 5 19.36 -3.11 -21.55
C ALA A 5 19.83 -1.76 -22.10
N MET A 6 18.96 -1.04 -22.81
CA MET A 6 19.24 0.31 -23.31
C MET A 6 19.54 1.29 -22.17
N TRP A 7 18.73 1.30 -21.11
CA TRP A 7 18.97 2.16 -19.94
C TRP A 7 20.25 1.81 -19.18
N VAL A 8 20.57 0.52 -19.03
CA VAL A 8 21.82 0.08 -18.40
C VAL A 8 23.03 0.60 -19.17
N VAL A 9 23.02 0.50 -20.50
CA VAL A 9 24.10 1.01 -21.35
C VAL A 9 24.16 2.55 -21.27
N LEU A 10 23.02 3.23 -21.37
CA LEU A 10 22.94 4.69 -21.34
C LEU A 10 23.45 5.27 -20.01
N LEU A 11 23.02 4.72 -18.87
CA LEU A 11 23.45 5.16 -17.55
C LEU A 11 24.94 4.84 -17.31
N SER A 12 25.42 3.70 -17.78
CA SER A 12 26.84 3.33 -17.66
C SER A 12 27.74 4.25 -18.49
N VAL A 13 27.34 4.58 -19.73
CA VAL A 13 28.08 5.48 -20.63
C VAL A 13 28.08 6.92 -20.09
N THR A 14 26.93 7.41 -19.63
CA THR A 14 26.83 8.76 -19.05
C THR A 14 27.57 8.87 -17.71
N TYR A 15 27.60 7.81 -16.90
CA TYR A 15 28.44 7.74 -15.69
C TYR A 15 29.93 7.70 -16.01
N ALA A 16 30.34 6.94 -17.04
CA ALA A 16 31.73 6.90 -17.47
C ALA A 16 32.21 8.28 -17.97
N TYR A 17 31.31 9.08 -18.54
CA TYR A 17 31.60 10.44 -19.02
C TYR A 17 31.85 11.46 -17.89
N THR A 18 31.34 11.23 -16.68
CA THR A 18 31.55 12.14 -15.54
C THR A 18 32.92 11.98 -14.86
N TRP A 19 33.74 11.01 -15.28
CA TRP A 19 35.03 10.72 -14.66
C TRP A 19 36.13 11.69 -15.15
N GLU A 20 36.69 12.48 -14.23
CA GLU A 20 37.70 13.51 -14.52
C GLU A 20 39.05 12.93 -15.04
N LYS A 21 39.42 11.71 -14.61
CA LYS A 21 40.63 10.97 -15.04
C LYS A 21 40.28 9.63 -15.73
N PRO A 22 39.92 9.63 -17.03
CA PRO A 22 39.51 8.40 -17.72
C PRO A 22 40.70 7.46 -17.93
N THR A 23 40.58 6.19 -17.51
CA THR A 23 41.57 5.12 -17.77
C THR A 23 41.00 4.06 -18.71
N GLY A 24 41.83 3.58 -19.65
CA GLY A 24 41.51 2.48 -20.57
C GLY A 24 40.24 2.70 -21.39
N ILE A 25 39.25 1.83 -21.19
CA ILE A 25 37.98 1.73 -21.94
C ILE A 25 37.15 3.03 -21.83
N ILE A 26 37.22 3.71 -20.68
CA ILE A 26 36.48 4.95 -20.41
C ILE A 26 36.98 6.09 -21.32
N ARG A 27 38.27 6.09 -21.67
CA ARG A 27 38.86 7.06 -22.62
C ARG A 27 38.34 6.84 -24.04
N THR A 28 38.16 5.59 -24.45
CA THR A 28 37.62 5.24 -25.77
C THR A 28 36.17 5.71 -25.92
N ILE A 29 35.36 5.54 -24.86
CA ILE A 29 33.96 5.99 -24.83
C ILE A 29 33.88 7.52 -24.86
N LYS A 30 34.71 8.22 -24.06
CA LYS A 30 34.77 9.69 -24.04
C LYS A 30 35.17 10.26 -25.41
N ASN A 31 36.11 9.63 -26.10
CA ASN A 31 36.55 10.05 -27.43
C ASN A 31 35.46 9.84 -28.51
N TRP A 32 34.62 8.81 -28.38
CA TRP A 32 33.58 8.49 -29.36
C TRP A 32 32.35 9.40 -29.23
N PHE A 33 32.02 9.84 -28.01
CA PHE A 33 30.91 10.76 -27.72
C PHE A 33 31.31 12.25 -27.73
N GLY A 34 32.59 12.56 -27.93
CA GLY A 34 33.10 13.92 -28.13
C GLY A 34 33.55 14.61 -26.83
N ASN A 35 34.58 15.46 -26.93
CA ASN A 35 35.07 16.30 -25.85
C ASN A 35 34.16 17.53 -25.65
N GLY A 36 32.94 17.32 -25.17
CA GLY A 36 32.12 18.41 -24.62
C GLY A 36 32.62 18.82 -23.23
N PRO A 37 32.53 20.10 -22.85
CA PRO A 37 33.06 20.60 -21.57
C PRO A 37 32.46 19.81 -20.40
N ASP A 38 33.27 19.57 -19.37
CA ASP A 38 32.95 18.74 -18.20
C ASP A 38 31.54 19.02 -17.64
N GLN A 39 30.58 18.15 -17.97
CA GLN A 39 29.17 18.35 -17.61
C GLN A 39 28.63 17.17 -16.79
N PRO A 40 28.78 17.22 -15.45
CA PRO A 40 28.07 16.31 -14.53
C PRO A 40 26.54 16.39 -14.66
N SER A 41 26.01 17.39 -15.38
CA SER A 41 24.58 17.59 -15.63
C SER A 41 23.92 16.50 -16.49
N LEU A 42 24.61 15.93 -17.49
CA LEU A 42 23.99 14.94 -18.40
C LEU A 42 23.63 13.63 -17.70
N PHE A 43 24.50 13.15 -16.81
CA PHE A 43 24.22 11.97 -15.99
C PHE A 43 23.06 12.22 -15.02
N ILE A 44 23.05 13.38 -14.35
CA ILE A 44 21.96 13.76 -13.43
C ILE A 44 20.63 13.84 -14.18
N ILE A 45 20.60 14.44 -15.37
CA ILE A 45 19.39 14.52 -16.21
C ILE A 45 18.93 13.11 -16.63
N ALA A 46 19.84 12.24 -17.06
CA ALA A 46 19.50 10.87 -17.44
C ALA A 46 18.92 10.06 -16.26
N VAL A 47 19.50 10.21 -15.06
CA VAL A 47 18.99 9.58 -13.83
C VAL A 47 17.61 10.12 -13.46
N VAL A 48 17.40 11.43 -13.54
CA VAL A 48 16.09 12.04 -13.26
C VAL A 48 15.04 11.53 -14.24
N VAL A 49 15.33 11.49 -15.55
CA VAL A 49 14.40 10.97 -16.56
C VAL A 49 14.10 9.48 -16.34
N TYR A 50 15.09 8.69 -15.94
CA TYR A 50 14.91 7.27 -15.60
C TYR A 50 13.99 7.09 -14.38
N LEU A 51 14.18 7.88 -13.32
CA LEU A 51 13.43 7.76 -12.06
C LEU A 51 12.05 8.45 -12.10
N LEU A 52 11.82 9.38 -13.03
CA LEU A 52 10.60 10.19 -13.09
C LEU A 52 9.31 9.35 -13.20
N PRO A 53 9.22 8.29 -14.04
CA PRO A 53 8.03 7.44 -14.10
C PRO A 53 7.73 6.73 -12.77
N ASP A 54 8.77 6.26 -12.07
CA ASP A 54 8.64 5.57 -10.79
C ASP A 54 8.25 6.53 -9.67
N MET A 55 8.83 7.73 -9.64
CA MET A 55 8.44 8.78 -8.71
C MET A 55 6.99 9.21 -8.92
N LEU A 56 6.56 9.38 -10.18
CA LEU A 56 5.16 9.67 -10.49
C LEU A 56 4.24 8.53 -10.07
N ALA A 57 4.64 7.27 -10.28
CA ALA A 57 3.86 6.11 -9.83
C ALA A 57 3.73 6.07 -8.30
N ALA A 58 4.82 6.35 -7.56
CA ALA A 58 4.80 6.42 -6.10
C ALA A 58 3.89 7.55 -5.59
N VAL A 59 3.93 8.73 -6.22
CA VAL A 59 3.05 9.86 -5.88
C VAL A 59 1.59 9.53 -6.17
N LEU A 60 1.28 8.93 -7.33
CA LEU A 60 -0.08 8.50 -7.67
C LEU A 60 -0.57 7.38 -6.74
N PHE A 61 0.33 6.50 -6.28
CA PHE A 61 0.02 5.48 -5.29
C PHE A 61 -0.30 6.09 -3.91
N ALA A 62 0.48 7.09 -3.49
CA ALA A 62 0.24 7.82 -2.25
C ALA A 62 -1.06 8.64 -2.28
N LEU A 63 -1.54 9.02 -3.46
CA LEU A 63 -2.73 9.85 -3.65
C LEU A 63 -3.86 9.08 -4.36
N PRO A 64 -4.63 8.27 -3.63
CA PRO A 64 -5.61 7.36 -4.23
C PRO A 64 -6.79 8.08 -4.89
N LEU A 65 -7.11 9.30 -4.45
CA LEU A 65 -8.15 10.15 -5.06
C LEU A 65 -7.76 10.58 -6.47
N LEU A 66 -6.50 10.96 -6.66
CA LEU A 66 -5.96 11.33 -7.96
C LEU A 66 -5.94 10.10 -8.86
N ARG A 67 -5.39 8.97 -8.38
CA ARG A 67 -5.36 7.71 -9.11
C ARG A 67 -6.73 7.27 -9.62
N ARG A 68 -7.77 7.30 -8.80
CA ARG A 68 -9.14 6.93 -9.23
C ARG A 68 -9.72 7.90 -10.27
N LYS A 69 -9.51 9.21 -10.10
CA LYS A 69 -9.92 10.20 -11.11
C LYS A 69 -9.16 10.01 -12.43
N LEU A 70 -7.89 9.66 -12.36
CA LEU A 70 -7.06 9.37 -13.53
C LEU A 70 -7.50 8.07 -14.21
N GLU A 71 -7.78 7.01 -13.47
CA GLU A 71 -8.21 5.71 -14.03
C GLU A 71 -9.62 5.75 -14.64
N GLY A 72 -10.54 6.51 -14.05
CA GLY A 72 -11.92 6.69 -14.53
C GLY A 72 -12.08 7.71 -15.66
N SER A 73 -10.99 8.37 -16.06
CA SER A 73 -11.02 9.38 -17.11
C SER A 73 -10.51 8.83 -18.44
N ASP A 74 -11.32 8.96 -19.49
CA ASP A 74 -11.01 8.45 -20.83
C ASP A 74 -10.24 9.44 -21.72
N TYR A 75 -9.73 10.54 -21.18
CA TYR A 75 -8.97 11.52 -21.97
C TYR A 75 -7.65 10.93 -22.49
N LYS A 76 -7.27 11.27 -23.73
CA LYS A 76 -6.01 10.80 -24.36
C LYS A 76 -4.75 11.15 -23.55
N LEU A 77 -4.70 12.34 -22.95
CA LEU A 77 -3.58 12.78 -22.10
C LEU A 77 -3.45 11.89 -20.85
N MET A 78 -4.58 11.53 -20.25
CA MET A 78 -4.66 10.64 -19.10
C MET A 78 -4.12 9.25 -19.42
N ARG A 79 -4.51 8.73 -20.59
CA ARG A 79 -4.03 7.44 -21.10
C ARG A 79 -2.53 7.44 -21.37
N LEU A 80 -1.96 8.58 -21.77
CA LEU A 80 -0.53 8.76 -21.98
C LEU A 80 0.24 8.81 -20.65
N ILE A 81 -0.28 9.52 -19.65
CA ILE A 81 0.28 9.55 -18.28
C ILE A 81 0.21 8.17 -17.60
N MET A 82 -0.88 7.42 -17.82
CA MET A 82 -1.04 6.11 -17.21
C MET A 82 -0.42 4.96 -18.04
N TRP A 83 0.19 5.26 -19.20
CA TRP A 83 0.70 4.25 -20.13
C TRP A 83 1.79 3.36 -19.53
N TRP A 84 2.62 3.90 -18.63
CA TRP A 84 3.67 3.15 -17.93
C TRP A 84 3.19 2.49 -16.63
N SER A 85 2.16 3.03 -15.97
CA SER A 85 1.70 2.59 -14.65
C SER A 85 0.56 1.57 -14.72
N GLN A 86 -0.25 1.58 -15.77
CA GLN A 86 -1.45 0.75 -15.87
C GLN A 86 -1.18 -0.51 -16.72
N THR A 87 -1.24 -1.69 -16.11
CA THR A 87 -1.24 -2.96 -16.84
C THR A 87 -2.49 -3.04 -17.72
N ARG A 88 -2.34 -3.47 -18.98
CA ARG A 88 -3.42 -3.55 -19.98
C ARG A 88 -4.46 -4.65 -19.69
N LEU A 89 -4.65 -5.04 -18.44
CA LEU A 89 -5.67 -5.99 -18.04
C LEU A 89 -7.00 -5.23 -17.94
N PHE A 90 -7.84 -5.43 -18.96
CA PHE A 90 -9.09 -4.71 -19.18
C PHE A 90 -10.22 -5.14 -18.22
N VAL A 91 -10.06 -6.26 -17.52
CA VAL A 91 -11.05 -6.80 -16.58
C VAL A 91 -10.80 -6.18 -15.20
N GLY A 92 -11.74 -5.36 -14.72
CA GLY A 92 -11.69 -4.73 -13.38
C GLY A 92 -11.30 -3.26 -13.35
N ARG A 93 -11.21 -2.57 -14.50
CA ARG A 93 -10.95 -1.12 -14.55
C ARG A 93 -12.04 -0.35 -13.79
N GLY A 94 -11.68 0.31 -12.69
CA GLY A 94 -12.62 1.04 -11.83
C GLY A 94 -13.37 0.19 -10.79
N MET A 95 -13.08 -1.11 -10.71
CA MET A 95 -13.62 -2.03 -9.70
C MET A 95 -12.83 -1.97 -8.38
N HIS A 96 -12.27 -0.80 -8.05
CA HIS A 96 -11.61 -0.57 -6.77
C HIS A 96 -12.65 -0.22 -5.71
N GLU A 97 -12.39 -0.68 -4.49
CA GLU A 97 -13.05 -0.26 -3.25
C GLU A 97 -13.27 1.26 -3.17
N SER A 98 -14.24 1.69 -2.37
CA SER A 98 -14.61 3.11 -2.28
C SER A 98 -13.37 4.02 -2.09
N ALA A 99 -13.35 5.19 -2.76
CA ALA A 99 -12.20 6.09 -2.72
C ALA A 99 -11.86 6.53 -1.29
N PHE A 100 -12.88 6.53 -0.44
CA PHE A 100 -12.79 6.78 0.99
C PHE A 100 -12.06 5.65 1.74
N SER A 101 -12.35 4.38 1.45
CA SER A 101 -11.64 3.24 2.04
C SER A 101 -10.15 3.28 1.71
N LEU A 102 -9.82 3.59 0.46
CA LEU A 102 -8.42 3.70 0.00
C LEU A 102 -7.70 4.88 0.64
N PHE A 103 -8.38 6.03 0.76
CA PHE A 103 -7.85 7.20 1.47
C PHE A 103 -7.58 6.91 2.95
N MET A 104 -8.52 6.27 3.65
CA MET A 104 -8.35 5.86 5.05
C MET A 104 -7.14 4.92 5.21
N TYR A 105 -6.97 3.99 4.28
CA TYR A 105 -5.81 3.09 4.25
C TYR A 105 -4.49 3.82 4.01
N THR A 106 -4.43 4.77 3.07
CA THR A 106 -3.20 5.57 2.87
C THR A 106 -2.88 6.45 4.06
N MET A 107 -3.90 7.04 4.70
CA MET A 107 -3.71 7.83 5.92
C MET A 107 -3.21 6.99 7.09
N PHE A 108 -3.68 5.74 7.22
CA PHE A 108 -3.17 4.79 8.19
C PHE A 108 -1.65 4.59 8.05
N TRP A 109 -1.17 4.31 6.83
CA TRP A 109 0.26 4.10 6.60
C TRP A 109 1.09 5.35 6.77
N VAL A 110 0.60 6.50 6.29
CA VAL A 110 1.31 7.78 6.46
C VAL A 110 1.43 8.12 7.95
N ALA A 111 0.36 7.98 8.73
CA ALA A 111 0.40 8.22 10.17
C ALA A 111 1.34 7.25 10.89
N LEU A 112 1.26 5.95 10.60
CA LEU A 112 2.14 4.92 11.15
C LEU A 112 3.61 5.25 10.88
N LEU A 113 3.98 5.51 9.62
CA LEU A 113 5.36 5.79 9.22
C LEU A 113 5.86 7.11 9.81
N LEU A 114 5.02 8.15 9.86
CA LEU A 114 5.39 9.44 10.44
C LEU A 114 5.64 9.34 11.94
N THR A 115 4.73 8.72 12.69
CA THR A 115 4.90 8.51 14.13
C THR A 115 6.14 7.65 14.41
N LYS A 116 6.34 6.58 13.64
CA LYS A 116 7.53 5.73 13.75
C LYS A 116 8.81 6.50 13.46
N PHE A 117 8.84 7.30 12.39
CA PHE A 117 9.98 8.12 12.04
C PHE A 117 10.34 9.11 13.16
N VAL A 118 9.34 9.80 13.71
CA VAL A 118 9.53 10.72 14.84
C VAL A 118 10.10 9.99 16.05
N PHE A 119 9.53 8.83 16.42
CA PHE A 119 10.01 8.04 17.54
C PHE A 119 11.46 7.55 17.34
N SER A 120 11.76 6.90 16.22
CA SER A 120 13.12 6.44 15.91
C SER A 120 14.12 7.59 15.83
N TYR A 121 13.71 8.78 15.35
CA TYR A 121 14.58 9.95 15.36
C TYR A 121 14.98 10.37 16.78
N TYR A 122 14.01 10.44 17.70
CA TYR A 122 14.28 10.86 19.08
C TYR A 122 15.01 9.80 19.91
N VAL A 123 14.67 8.52 19.74
CA VAL A 123 15.18 7.42 20.57
C VAL A 123 16.46 6.81 20.01
N GLU A 124 16.58 6.67 18.70
CA GLU A 124 17.73 5.99 18.07
C GLU A 124 18.71 7.01 17.51
N ILE A 125 18.27 7.90 16.62
CA ILE A 125 19.18 8.76 15.86
C ILE A 125 19.81 9.84 16.73
N LYS A 126 19.00 10.60 17.48
CA LYS A 126 19.45 11.72 18.30
C LYS A 126 20.58 11.36 19.28
N PRO A 127 20.52 10.27 20.07
CA PRO A 127 21.61 9.91 20.98
C PRO A 127 22.86 9.37 20.25
N LEU A 128 22.74 8.86 19.01
CA LEU A 128 23.90 8.37 18.26
C LEU A 128 24.70 9.49 17.58
N VAL A 129 24.07 10.64 17.31
CA VAL A 129 24.71 11.75 16.58
C VAL A 129 25.86 12.38 17.35
N GLU A 130 25.73 12.54 18.67
CA GLU A 130 26.76 13.16 19.52
C GLU A 130 28.04 12.30 19.62
N PRO A 131 27.95 10.99 19.98
CA PRO A 131 29.10 10.08 19.92
C PRO A 131 29.73 9.99 18.53
N THR A 132 28.92 9.97 17.46
CA THR A 132 29.44 9.90 16.08
C THR A 132 30.25 11.15 15.73
N LYS A 133 29.81 12.34 16.15
CA LYS A 133 30.55 13.59 15.95
C LYS A 133 31.86 13.60 16.71
N ASP A 134 31.89 13.09 17.93
CA ASP A 134 33.10 13.08 18.75
C ASP A 134 34.13 12.05 18.24
N ILE A 135 33.67 10.88 17.80
CA ILE A 135 34.52 9.89 17.12
C ILE A 135 35.10 10.48 15.82
N MET A 136 34.34 11.27 15.08
CA MET A 136 34.85 11.86 13.83
C MET A 136 35.87 12.99 14.05
N LYS A 137 35.85 13.68 15.21
CA LYS A 137 36.80 14.74 15.55
C LYS A 137 38.20 14.23 15.89
N PHE A 138 38.31 13.01 16.44
CA PHE A 138 39.59 12.44 16.86
C PHE A 138 40.00 11.27 15.96
N PRO A 139 40.76 11.49 14.87
CA PRO A 139 41.26 10.41 14.02
C PRO A 139 42.22 9.52 14.82
N ILE A 140 41.81 8.28 15.10
CA ILE A 140 42.65 7.29 15.78
C ILE A 140 43.50 6.61 14.71
N ASN A 141 44.81 6.87 14.74
CA ASN A 141 45.75 6.39 13.71
C ASN A 141 46.13 4.90 13.86
N HIS A 142 45.93 4.29 15.04
CA HIS A 142 46.24 2.89 15.30
C HIS A 142 45.01 2.13 15.82
N PHE A 143 44.31 1.44 14.93
CA PHE A 143 43.25 0.50 15.26
C PHE A 143 43.81 -0.92 15.40
N ARG A 144 43.78 -1.49 16.62
CA ARG A 144 44.03 -2.93 16.90
C ARG A 144 42.73 -3.74 16.87
N TRP A 145 41.85 -3.49 15.91
CA TRP A 145 40.67 -4.34 15.74
C TRP A 145 41.06 -5.64 15.02
N HIS A 146 40.75 -6.76 15.65
CA HIS A 146 40.81 -8.11 15.09
C HIS A 146 39.83 -8.28 13.91
N GLU A 147 40.43 -8.59 12.75
CA GLU A 147 39.94 -9.29 11.55
C GLU A 147 38.81 -8.75 10.64
N PHE A 148 37.88 -7.89 11.08
CA PHE A 148 36.74 -7.57 10.19
C PHE A 148 37.01 -6.56 9.06
N PHE A 149 37.87 -5.55 9.25
CA PHE A 149 38.16 -4.52 8.23
C PHE A 149 39.63 -4.08 8.21
N PRO A 150 40.58 -4.93 7.74
CA PRO A 150 42.02 -4.69 7.85
C PRO A 150 42.59 -3.54 6.99
N ARG A 151 41.77 -2.82 6.20
CA ARG A 151 42.20 -1.73 5.30
C ARG A 151 41.29 -0.49 5.30
N ALA A 152 40.43 -0.34 6.31
CA ALA A 152 39.59 0.86 6.39
C ALA A 152 40.44 2.08 6.81
N LYS A 153 40.63 3.04 5.89
CA LYS A 153 41.25 4.33 6.22
C LYS A 153 40.24 5.19 6.98
N GLY A 154 40.59 5.56 8.22
CA GLY A 154 39.80 6.46 9.08
C GLY A 154 38.74 5.78 9.94
N ASN A 155 38.14 6.55 10.85
CA ASN A 155 37.22 6.11 11.92
C ASN A 155 35.87 5.54 11.43
N ILE A 156 35.70 5.34 10.11
CA ILE A 156 34.45 4.92 9.45
C ILE A 156 34.01 3.53 9.91
N GLY A 157 34.95 2.61 10.14
CA GLY A 157 34.63 1.26 10.63
C GLY A 157 33.96 1.27 12.01
N VAL A 158 34.37 2.17 12.90
CA VAL A 158 33.77 2.34 14.23
C VAL A 158 32.36 2.89 14.11
N VAL A 159 32.17 3.91 13.27
CA VAL A 159 30.84 4.48 13.01
C VAL A 159 29.90 3.39 12.46
N ILE A 160 30.35 2.57 11.52
CA ILE A 160 29.54 1.46 10.98
C ILE A 160 29.18 0.46 12.09
N SER A 161 30.13 0.08 12.95
CA SER A 161 29.86 -0.85 14.05
C SER A 161 28.88 -0.30 15.08
N LEU A 162 28.85 1.03 15.29
CA LEU A 162 27.91 1.71 16.18
C LEU A 162 26.51 1.80 15.57
N TRP A 163 26.41 2.06 14.26
CA TRP A 163 25.14 2.25 13.55
C TRP A 163 24.47 0.93 13.11
N ALA A 164 25.24 -0.09 12.75
CA ALA A 164 24.70 -1.32 12.17
C ALA A 164 23.68 -2.06 13.08
N PRO A 165 23.93 -2.23 14.40
CA PRO A 165 22.94 -2.82 15.30
C PRO A 165 21.66 -1.97 15.41
N VAL A 166 21.80 -0.64 15.43
CA VAL A 166 20.68 0.30 15.56
C VAL A 166 19.79 0.27 14.31
N ILE A 167 20.39 0.26 13.12
CA ILE A 167 19.65 0.11 11.86
C ILE A 167 18.93 -1.24 11.80
N LEU A 168 19.54 -2.31 12.30
CA LEU A 168 18.90 -3.63 12.35
C LEU A 168 17.68 -3.62 13.28
N VAL A 169 17.79 -3.01 14.46
CA VAL A 169 16.66 -2.81 15.39
C VAL A 169 15.56 -1.98 14.74
N TYR A 170 15.91 -0.90 14.04
CA TYR A 170 14.96 -0.04 13.31
C TYR A 170 14.07 -0.84 12.34
N PHE A 171 14.64 -1.80 11.61
CA PHE A 171 13.89 -2.66 10.68
C PHE A 171 13.01 -3.68 11.41
N MET A 172 13.52 -4.29 12.48
CA MET A 172 12.75 -5.26 13.28
C MET A 172 11.54 -4.62 13.98
N ASP A 173 11.69 -3.40 14.46
CA ASP A 173 10.66 -2.67 15.21
C ASP A 173 9.46 -2.24 14.35
N THR A 174 9.56 -2.31 13.01
CA THR A 174 8.44 -2.00 12.10
C THR A 174 7.21 -2.87 12.35
N GLN A 175 7.43 -4.13 12.77
CA GLN A 175 6.36 -5.06 13.11
C GLN A 175 5.63 -4.65 14.39
N ILE A 176 6.35 -4.15 15.38
CA ILE A 176 5.79 -3.70 16.67
C ILE A 176 4.95 -2.44 16.45
N TRP A 177 5.46 -1.47 15.70
CA TRP A 177 4.69 -0.27 15.33
C TRP A 177 3.43 -0.61 14.55
N TYR A 178 3.52 -1.56 13.62
CA TYR A 178 2.36 -2.03 12.88
C TYR A 178 1.31 -2.71 13.77
N THR A 179 1.70 -3.57 14.72
CA THR A 179 0.75 -4.23 15.61
C THR A 179 0.05 -3.24 16.53
N ILE A 180 0.76 -2.26 17.09
CA ILE A 180 0.15 -1.22 17.94
C ILE A 180 -0.85 -0.38 17.15
N PHE A 181 -0.47 0.10 15.96
CA PHE A 181 -1.34 0.97 15.17
C PHE A 181 -2.55 0.21 14.59
N SER A 182 -2.35 -1.03 14.14
CA SER A 182 -3.43 -1.88 13.61
C SER A 182 -4.43 -2.32 14.68
N THR A 183 -3.97 -2.62 15.90
CA THR A 183 -4.87 -2.95 17.02
C THR A 183 -5.66 -1.74 17.48
N LEU A 184 -5.05 -0.55 17.54
CA LEU A 184 -5.75 0.69 17.92
C LEU A 184 -6.78 1.09 16.85
N VAL A 185 -6.36 1.24 15.59
CA VAL A 185 -7.27 1.64 14.51
C VAL A 185 -8.31 0.56 14.22
N GLY A 186 -7.90 -0.71 14.20
CA GLY A 186 -8.80 -1.85 14.03
C GLY A 186 -9.79 -2.00 15.18
N GLY A 187 -9.36 -1.73 16.42
CA GLY A 187 -10.23 -1.73 17.60
C GLY A 187 -11.26 -0.60 17.55
N VAL A 188 -10.83 0.63 17.23
CA VAL A 188 -11.73 1.79 17.07
C VAL A 188 -12.71 1.56 15.91
N TYR A 189 -12.23 1.08 14.76
CA TYR A 189 -13.08 0.79 13.60
C TYR A 189 -14.05 -0.36 13.88
N GLY A 190 -13.60 -1.41 14.56
CA GLY A 190 -14.42 -2.52 15.02
C GLY A 190 -15.52 -2.10 15.97
N ALA A 191 -15.20 -1.20 16.92
CA ALA A 191 -16.18 -0.62 17.83
C ALA A 191 -17.23 0.22 17.09
N PHE A 192 -16.82 1.05 16.11
CA PHE A 192 -17.76 1.83 15.29
C PHE A 192 -18.66 0.96 14.41
N GLN A 193 -18.12 -0.13 13.87
CA GLN A 193 -18.90 -1.10 13.09
C GLN A 193 -19.77 -2.01 13.97
N ARG A 194 -19.66 -1.90 15.30
CA ARG A 194 -20.30 -2.80 16.26
C ARG A 194 -19.99 -4.27 15.96
N LEU A 195 -18.78 -4.54 15.47
CA LEU A 195 -18.26 -5.89 15.29
C LEU A 195 -18.16 -6.52 16.68
N GLY A 196 -19.10 -7.41 17.00
CA GLY A 196 -19.31 -7.96 18.33
C GLY A 196 -20.68 -7.66 18.97
N GLU A 197 -21.63 -7.01 18.28
CA GLU A 197 -23.00 -6.81 18.76
C GLU A 197 -23.80 -8.13 18.87
N ILE A 198 -23.51 -9.13 18.02
CA ILE A 198 -24.16 -10.44 18.07
C ILE A 198 -23.19 -11.45 18.68
N ARG A 199 -23.13 -11.50 20.01
CA ARG A 199 -22.30 -12.47 20.76
C ARG A 199 -23.06 -13.70 21.26
N THR A 200 -24.38 -13.76 21.08
CA THR A 200 -25.21 -14.84 21.61
C THR A 200 -26.22 -15.35 20.59
N LEU A 201 -26.46 -16.66 20.61
CA LEU A 201 -27.52 -17.30 19.82
C LEU A 201 -28.89 -16.68 20.08
N GLY A 202 -29.14 -16.15 21.28
CA GLY A 202 -30.37 -15.41 21.60
C GLY A 202 -30.51 -14.09 20.84
N MET A 203 -29.43 -13.32 20.67
CA MET A 203 -29.44 -12.12 19.84
C MET A 203 -29.49 -12.43 18.34
N LEU A 204 -28.90 -13.55 17.92
CA LEU A 204 -29.04 -14.02 16.54
C LEU A 204 -30.49 -14.43 16.25
N ARG A 205 -31.11 -15.20 17.14
CA ARG A 205 -32.49 -15.66 17.02
C ARG A 205 -33.49 -14.51 16.93
N SER A 206 -33.33 -13.46 17.73
CA SER A 206 -34.23 -12.29 17.67
C SER A 206 -34.06 -11.45 16.39
N ARG A 207 -32.94 -11.60 15.68
CA ARG A 207 -32.70 -10.96 14.39
C ARG A 207 -32.97 -11.88 13.20
N PHE A 208 -33.11 -13.18 13.43
CA PHE A 208 -33.30 -14.19 12.39
C PHE A 208 -34.55 -13.90 11.53
N ASP A 209 -35.64 -13.48 12.16
CA ASP A 209 -36.89 -13.10 11.46
C ASP A 209 -36.69 -11.92 10.48
N SER A 210 -35.65 -11.12 10.67
CA SER A 210 -35.33 -9.98 9.80
C SER A 210 -34.32 -10.29 8.69
N ILE A 211 -33.67 -11.47 8.73
CA ILE A 211 -32.66 -11.87 7.74
C ILE A 211 -33.27 -12.10 6.35
N PRO A 212 -34.36 -12.89 6.19
CA PRO A 212 -34.97 -13.13 4.87
C PRO A 212 -35.30 -11.85 4.11
N LEU A 213 -35.80 -10.85 4.84
CA LEU A 213 -36.17 -9.54 4.33
C LEU A 213 -34.95 -8.70 3.94
N ALA A 214 -33.91 -8.67 4.78
CA ALA A 214 -32.68 -7.94 4.48
C ALA A 214 -31.95 -8.49 3.24
N VAL A 215 -32.01 -9.81 3.07
CA VAL A 215 -31.41 -10.51 1.94
C VAL A 215 -32.20 -10.26 0.67
N ASN A 216 -33.53 -10.40 0.71
CA ASN A 216 -34.40 -10.08 -0.44
C ASN A 216 -34.23 -8.61 -0.88
N ASP A 217 -34.13 -7.67 0.06
CA ASP A 217 -33.90 -6.25 -0.23
C ASP A 217 -32.53 -5.95 -0.87
N CYS A 218 -31.53 -6.80 -0.63
CA CYS A 218 -30.19 -6.61 -1.18
C CYS A 218 -30.00 -7.34 -2.52
N LEU A 219 -30.66 -8.48 -2.72
CA LEU A 219 -30.57 -9.30 -3.94
C LEU A 219 -31.58 -8.90 -5.02
N VAL A 220 -32.79 -8.47 -4.63
CA VAL A 220 -33.81 -8.03 -5.60
C VAL A 220 -33.66 -6.52 -5.79
N PRO A 221 -33.16 -6.04 -6.95
CA PRO A 221 -33.16 -4.62 -7.23
C PRO A 221 -34.61 -4.13 -7.22
N VAL A 222 -34.89 -3.10 -6.42
CA VAL A 222 -36.19 -2.42 -6.44
C VAL A 222 -36.38 -1.87 -7.84
N GLU A 223 -37.28 -2.47 -8.62
CA GLU A 223 -37.67 -1.94 -9.91
C GLU A 223 -38.20 -0.51 -9.70
N THR A 224 -37.57 0.38 -10.45
CA THR A 224 -37.65 1.84 -10.42
C THR A 224 -39.07 2.41 -10.33
N SER A 225 -39.34 3.21 -9.29
CA SER A 225 -40.30 4.33 -9.39
C SER A 225 -40.05 5.52 -8.44
N ASP A 226 -38.91 5.65 -7.77
CA ASP A 226 -38.64 6.82 -6.92
C ASP A 226 -37.18 7.28 -6.98
N ALA A 227 -36.85 8.02 -8.03
CA ALA A 227 -35.57 8.67 -8.27
C ALA A 227 -35.27 9.85 -7.31
N ARG A 228 -35.50 9.70 -5.99
CA ARG A 228 -35.11 10.74 -5.00
C ARG A 228 -35.00 10.27 -3.54
N ARG A 229 -34.44 9.08 -3.24
CA ARG A 229 -34.27 8.64 -1.84
C ARG A 229 -32.86 8.16 -1.49
N LYS A 230 -31.85 8.94 -1.89
CA LYS A 230 -30.47 8.80 -1.38
C LYS A 230 -30.32 9.45 0.01
N LYS A 231 -30.84 8.80 1.06
CA LYS A 231 -30.36 8.98 2.45
C LYS A 231 -30.96 7.90 3.35
N GLY A 232 -30.11 6.99 3.86
CA GLY A 232 -30.44 6.12 4.99
C GLY A 232 -30.96 4.72 4.65
N LEU A 233 -30.09 3.83 4.13
CA LEU A 233 -30.40 2.41 3.94
C LEU A 233 -30.92 1.75 5.25
N ARG A 234 -30.35 2.15 6.40
CA ARG A 234 -30.74 1.64 7.73
C ARG A 234 -32.09 2.16 8.26
N SER A 235 -32.51 3.39 7.92
CA SER A 235 -33.80 3.92 8.37
C SER A 235 -34.98 3.39 7.54
N ASN A 236 -34.74 3.12 6.25
CA ASN A 236 -35.77 2.63 5.35
C ASN A 236 -36.13 1.15 5.58
N PHE A 237 -35.15 0.33 6.01
CA PHE A 237 -35.40 -1.08 6.35
C PHE A 237 -36.44 -1.24 7.46
N LYS A 238 -36.33 -0.42 8.51
CA LYS A 238 -37.24 -0.48 9.66
C LYS A 238 -38.66 -0.02 9.31
N ASN A 239 -38.80 0.91 8.37
CA ASN A 239 -40.09 1.41 7.92
C ASN A 239 -40.77 0.44 6.95
N ARG A 240 -40.04 -0.16 5.99
CA ARG A 240 -40.57 -1.24 5.13
C ARG A 240 -41.00 -2.47 5.93
N PHE A 241 -40.24 -2.83 6.97
CA PHE A 241 -40.61 -3.93 7.87
C PHE A 241 -41.98 -3.72 8.53
N LYS A 242 -42.35 -2.47 8.79
CA LYS A 242 -43.62 -2.10 9.44
C LYS A 242 -44.78 -1.94 8.46
N GLU A 243 -44.50 -1.60 7.20
CA GLU A 243 -45.49 -1.35 6.15
C GLU A 243 -45.87 -2.59 5.32
N MET A 244 -45.09 -3.68 5.36
CA MET A 244 -45.38 -4.91 4.61
C MET A 244 -46.50 -5.76 5.25
N THR A 245 -47.45 -6.20 4.43
CA THR A 245 -48.52 -7.13 4.81
C THR A 245 -47.95 -8.48 5.27
N HIS A 246 -48.67 -9.20 6.15
CA HIS A 246 -48.22 -10.51 6.68
C HIS A 246 -47.97 -11.54 5.56
N GLU A 247 -48.84 -11.57 4.54
CA GLU A 247 -48.74 -12.49 3.40
C GLU A 247 -47.47 -12.26 2.55
N ASP A 248 -47.03 -11.01 2.41
CA ASP A 248 -45.82 -10.68 1.63
C ASP A 248 -44.55 -11.10 2.37
N LYS A 249 -44.55 -11.00 3.70
CA LYS A 249 -43.44 -11.48 4.55
C LYS A 249 -43.28 -12.99 4.46
N GLU A 250 -44.38 -13.74 4.48
CA GLU A 250 -44.35 -15.20 4.33
C GLU A 250 -43.82 -15.63 2.96
N LYS A 251 -44.24 -14.95 1.88
CA LYS A 251 -43.71 -15.20 0.52
C LYS A 251 -42.20 -14.96 0.44
N VAL A 252 -41.70 -13.88 1.04
CA VAL A 252 -40.27 -13.57 1.10
C VAL A 252 -39.51 -14.62 1.92
N ALA A 253 -40.06 -15.03 3.07
CA ALA A 253 -39.46 -16.07 3.90
C ALA A 253 -39.40 -17.42 3.17
N ALA A 254 -40.43 -17.79 2.41
CA ALA A 254 -40.45 -19.02 1.62
C ALA A 254 -39.38 -19.02 0.52
N ARG A 255 -39.22 -17.91 -0.21
CA ARG A 255 -38.16 -17.76 -1.24
C ARG A 255 -36.77 -17.80 -0.62
N PHE A 256 -36.59 -17.14 0.52
CA PHE A 256 -35.33 -17.20 1.26
C PHE A 256 -35.02 -18.63 1.71
N ALA A 257 -36.02 -19.37 2.23
CA ALA A 257 -35.84 -20.75 2.65
C ALA A 257 -35.44 -21.66 1.47
N GLN A 258 -36.03 -21.48 0.29
CA GLN A 258 -35.63 -22.22 -0.91
C GLN A 258 -34.17 -21.96 -1.28
N MET A 259 -33.79 -20.69 -1.40
CA MET A 259 -32.39 -20.32 -1.69
C MET A 259 -31.43 -20.80 -0.61
N TRP A 260 -31.80 -20.69 0.65
CA TRP A 260 -30.98 -21.13 1.77
C TRP A 260 -30.79 -22.65 1.79
N ASN A 261 -31.83 -23.42 1.45
CA ASN A 261 -31.74 -24.87 1.32
C ASN A 261 -30.75 -25.28 0.21
N GLU A 262 -30.77 -24.60 -0.94
CA GLU A 262 -29.80 -24.85 -2.02
C GLU A 262 -28.36 -24.55 -1.57
N ILE A 263 -28.14 -23.44 -0.85
CA ILE A 263 -26.82 -23.10 -0.29
C ILE A 263 -26.34 -24.18 0.68
N VAL A 264 -27.23 -24.66 1.57
CA VAL A 264 -26.89 -25.72 2.52
C VAL A 264 -26.62 -27.05 1.81
N SER A 265 -27.37 -27.38 0.76
CA SER A 265 -27.11 -28.58 -0.06
C SER A 265 -25.75 -28.48 -0.73
N SER A 266 -25.44 -27.36 -1.36
CA SER A 266 -24.15 -27.10 -2.00
C SER A 266 -22.99 -27.22 -1.01
N PHE A 267 -23.12 -26.64 0.20
CA PHE A 267 -22.08 -26.82 1.23
C PHE A 267 -21.95 -28.25 1.71
N ARG A 268 -23.03 -29.02 1.76
CA ARG A 268 -23.00 -30.43 2.14
C ARG A 268 -22.39 -31.31 1.06
N GLU A 269 -22.61 -30.98 -0.21
CA GLU A 269 -22.02 -31.69 -1.36
C GLU A 269 -20.52 -31.41 -1.53
N GLU A 270 -20.07 -30.20 -1.17
CA GLU A 270 -18.65 -29.82 -1.19
C GLU A 270 -17.89 -30.24 0.08
N ASP A 271 -18.58 -30.69 1.13
CA ASP A 271 -17.94 -31.15 2.35
C ASP A 271 -17.28 -32.52 2.12
N LEU A 272 -15.97 -32.57 2.33
CA LEU A 272 -15.15 -33.78 2.13
C LEU A 272 -15.27 -34.78 3.28
N ILE A 273 -15.88 -34.38 4.41
CA ILE A 273 -16.17 -35.24 5.55
C ILE A 273 -17.61 -35.77 5.37
N ASP A 274 -17.81 -36.59 4.35
CA ASP A 274 -19.07 -37.30 4.20
C ASP A 274 -19.06 -38.52 5.13
N ASN A 275 -19.98 -38.55 6.10
CA ASN A 275 -20.30 -39.78 6.84
C ASN A 275 -21.28 -40.59 6.00
N ARG A 276 -20.79 -41.07 4.85
CA ARG A 276 -21.51 -41.95 3.95
C ARG A 276 -21.17 -43.41 4.21
#